data_AF-A0A7C5M3R8-F1
#
_entry.id   AF-A0A7C5M3R8-F1
#
_cell.length_a   1.000
_cell.length_b   1.000
_cell.length_c   1.000
_cell.angle_alpha   90.00
_cell.angle_beta   90.00
_cell.angle_gamma   90.00
#
_symmetry.space_group_name_H-M   'P 1'
#
loop_
_entity.id
_entity.type
_entity.pdbx_description
1 polymer ?
#
loop_
_entity_poly.entity_id
_entity_poly.type
_entity_poly.pdbx_seq_one_letter_code
_entity_poly.pdbx_strand_id
1 'polypeptide(L)'
;SDFPGALWSRDILEKGRVKTKPNLSKIVIAIDPPVTSHQSSDACGIIVVGRSGSGSEAKAYVLQDATVQGARPDEWVNLAAKLYHVWGAHYVLAEINQGGDMIQTMFNTLQADVAVRTVYATKSKAVRAEPVALLYERSRVHHVGHFPELEDELCLLGAENSPKTSPDRADALVWAVTDLLLKPPAAPQIRGL
;
A
#
# COMPACT_ATOMS: atom_id res chain seq x y z
N SER A 1 -10.58 -16.16 10.48
CA SER A 1 -10.64 -15.82 9.05
C SER A 1 -11.75 -16.61 8.40
N ASP A 2 -12.25 -16.13 7.26
CA ASP A 2 -13.34 -16.82 6.52
C ASP A 2 -12.82 -17.99 5.67
N PHE A 3 -11.49 -18.08 5.51
CA PHE A 3 -10.78 -19.17 4.84
C PHE A 3 -9.67 -19.75 5.75
N PRO A 4 -9.47 -21.08 5.80
CA PRO A 4 -8.34 -21.67 6.53
C PRO A 4 -6.99 -21.07 6.10
N GLY A 5 -6.20 -20.64 7.08
CA GLY A 5 -4.88 -20.01 6.87
C GLY A 5 -4.90 -18.51 6.52
N ALA A 6 -6.05 -17.94 6.15
CA ALA A 6 -6.11 -16.51 5.80
C ALA A 6 -5.81 -15.60 7.00
N LEU A 7 -5.08 -14.52 6.73
CA LEU A 7 -4.62 -13.56 7.72
C LEU A 7 -5.71 -12.56 8.15
N TRP A 8 -6.71 -12.32 7.30
CA TRP A 8 -7.85 -11.43 7.61
C TRP A 8 -9.18 -12.20 7.67
N SER A 9 -10.15 -11.60 8.37
CA SER A 9 -11.57 -11.95 8.27
C SER A 9 -12.36 -10.72 7.86
N ARG A 10 -13.51 -10.93 7.21
CA ARG A 10 -14.47 -9.85 6.89
C ARG A 10 -14.91 -9.11 8.14
N ASP A 11 -15.14 -9.84 9.24
CA ASP A 11 -15.53 -9.29 10.53
C ASP A 11 -14.52 -8.26 11.09
N ILE A 12 -13.21 -8.52 10.98
CA ILE A 12 -12.17 -7.58 11.44
C ILE A 12 -12.19 -6.30 10.59
N LEU A 13 -12.36 -6.44 9.26
CA LEU A 13 -12.42 -5.30 8.34
C LEU A 13 -13.65 -4.44 8.60
N GLU A 14 -14.82 -5.07 8.80
CA GLU A 14 -16.07 -4.36 9.11
C GLU A 14 -16.01 -3.65 10.46
N LYS A 15 -15.50 -4.30 11.51
CA LYS A 15 -15.33 -3.69 12.83
C LYS A 15 -14.37 -2.51 12.82
N GLY A 16 -13.33 -2.57 11.98
CA GLY A 16 -12.34 -1.50 11.82
C GLY A 16 -12.79 -0.35 10.93
N ARG A 17 -13.92 -0.47 10.22
CA ARG A 17 -14.38 0.49 9.22
C ARG A 17 -14.83 1.81 9.85
N VAL A 18 -14.49 2.92 9.21
CA VAL A 18 -14.90 4.26 9.63
C VAL A 18 -15.50 5.05 8.47
N LYS A 19 -16.42 5.97 8.77
CA LYS A 19 -17.05 6.82 7.74
C LYS A 19 -16.17 7.99 7.31
N THR A 20 -15.32 8.49 8.21
CA THR A 20 -14.53 9.70 8.00
C THR A 20 -13.11 9.51 8.52
N LYS A 21 -12.12 10.03 7.78
CA LYS A 21 -10.73 10.09 8.25
C LYS A 21 -10.56 11.13 9.36
N PRO A 22 -9.67 10.91 10.34
CA PRO A 22 -9.26 11.95 11.29
C PRO A 22 -8.29 12.94 10.63
N ASN A 23 -7.71 13.83 11.43
CA ASN A 23 -6.50 14.55 11.02
C ASN A 23 -5.35 13.56 10.80
N LEU A 24 -4.66 13.70 9.67
CA LEU A 24 -3.59 12.82 9.24
C LEU A 24 -2.25 13.56 9.32
N SER A 25 -1.28 12.96 9.98
CA SER A 25 0.09 13.49 10.13
C SER A 25 0.99 13.15 8.95
N LYS A 26 0.62 12.14 8.15
CA LYS A 26 1.33 11.71 6.96
C LYS A 26 0.38 10.99 6.01
N ILE A 27 0.58 11.14 4.71
CA ILE A 27 -0.12 10.37 3.67
C ILE A 27 0.92 9.81 2.70
N VAL A 28 0.76 8.56 2.30
CA VAL A 28 1.60 7.90 1.29
C VAL A 28 0.71 7.21 0.26
N ILE A 29 1.26 7.03 -0.94
CA ILE A 29 0.63 6.23 -1.99
C ILE A 29 1.55 5.04 -2.22
N ALA A 30 1.09 3.83 -1.97
CA ALA A 30 1.85 2.64 -2.30
C ALA A 30 1.42 2.12 -3.67
N ILE A 31 2.41 1.73 -4.47
CA ILE A 31 2.20 1.10 -5.77
C ILE A 31 2.87 -0.27 -5.82
N ASP A 32 2.16 -1.25 -6.40
CA ASP A 32 2.68 -2.57 -6.78
C ASP A 32 2.50 -2.74 -8.30
N PRO A 33 3.45 -2.25 -9.12
CA PRO A 33 3.32 -2.26 -10.57
C PRO A 33 3.67 -3.64 -11.17
N PRO A 34 3.06 -4.01 -12.30
CA PRO A 34 3.42 -5.23 -13.00
C PRO A 34 4.85 -5.14 -13.54
N VAL A 35 5.58 -6.25 -13.43
CA VAL A 35 7.01 -6.34 -13.76
C VAL A 35 7.28 -6.31 -15.28
N THR A 36 6.29 -6.61 -16.12
CA THR A 36 6.47 -6.69 -17.58
C THR A 36 5.50 -5.79 -18.34
N SER A 37 6.02 -5.06 -19.34
CA SER A 37 5.26 -4.15 -20.21
C SER A 37 4.30 -4.85 -21.20
N HIS A 38 4.23 -6.18 -21.19
CA HIS A 38 3.58 -6.97 -22.25
C HIS A 38 2.32 -7.71 -21.83
N GLN A 39 1.95 -7.72 -20.54
CA GLN A 39 0.73 -8.36 -20.07
C GLN A 39 -0.33 -7.30 -19.77
N SER A 40 -1.16 -7.00 -20.78
CA SER A 40 -2.31 -6.09 -20.68
C SER A 40 -3.41 -6.59 -19.73
N SER A 41 -3.16 -7.63 -18.95
CA SER A 41 -4.09 -8.24 -17.98
C SER A 41 -3.69 -7.98 -16.53
N ASP A 42 -2.46 -7.56 -16.25
CA ASP A 42 -1.97 -7.46 -14.88
C ASP A 42 -2.47 -6.16 -14.23
N ALA A 43 -2.72 -6.19 -12.92
CA ALA A 43 -3.12 -5.01 -12.18
C ALA A 43 -1.89 -4.24 -11.69
N CYS A 44 -2.01 -2.92 -11.59
CA CYS A 44 -1.10 -2.09 -10.83
C CYS A 44 -1.83 -1.67 -9.57
N GLY A 45 -1.49 -2.31 -8.44
CA GLY A 45 -2.05 -1.99 -7.13
C GLY A 45 -1.72 -0.55 -6.75
N ILE A 46 -2.70 0.30 -6.46
CA ILE A 46 -2.45 1.69 -6.04
C ILE A 46 -3.33 2.03 -4.83
N ILE A 47 -2.72 2.13 -3.66
CA ILE A 47 -3.42 2.32 -2.39
C ILE A 47 -2.94 3.62 -1.71
N VAL A 48 -3.89 4.49 -1.37
CA VAL A 48 -3.63 5.71 -0.58
C VAL A 48 -3.88 5.42 0.89
N VAL A 49 -2.87 5.64 1.73
CA VAL A 49 -2.96 5.40 3.18
C VAL A 49 -2.45 6.61 3.95
N GLY A 50 -3.25 7.04 4.91
CA GLY A 50 -2.91 8.07 5.87
C GLY A 50 -2.49 7.49 7.22
N ARG A 51 -1.62 8.21 7.94
CA ARG A 51 -1.32 7.95 9.35
C ARG A 51 -1.91 9.05 10.22
N SER A 52 -2.54 8.68 11.32
CA SER A 52 -2.90 9.60 12.40
C SER A 52 -2.10 9.27 13.66
N GLY A 53 -1.74 10.30 14.43
CA GLY A 53 -0.89 10.17 15.61
C GLY A 53 0.59 9.89 15.30
N SER A 54 1.30 9.41 16.32
CA SER A 54 2.75 9.15 16.33
C SER A 54 3.10 8.03 17.31
N GLY A 55 4.29 7.43 17.16
CA GLY A 55 4.79 6.41 18.08
C GLY A 55 4.02 5.09 18.01
N SER A 56 4.01 4.34 19.12
CA SER A 56 3.33 3.04 19.24
C SER A 56 1.81 3.12 19.05
N GLU A 57 1.21 4.28 19.31
CA GLU A 57 -0.24 4.49 19.23
C GLU A 57 -0.70 5.00 17.85
N ALA A 58 0.22 5.19 16.90
CA ALA A 58 -0.13 5.64 15.57
C ALA A 58 -1.08 4.64 14.87
N LYS A 59 -2.04 5.18 14.12
CA LYS A 59 -3.05 4.40 13.37
C LYS A 59 -2.97 4.71 11.89
N ALA A 60 -3.27 3.73 11.06
CA ALA A 60 -3.35 3.85 9.60
C ALA A 60 -4.80 3.89 9.14
N TYR A 61 -5.06 4.67 8.10
CA TYR A 61 -6.36 4.87 7.49
C TYR A 61 -6.22 4.66 5.99
N VAL A 62 -6.83 3.61 5.45
CA VAL A 62 -6.92 3.36 4.01
C VAL A 62 -7.96 4.32 3.45
N LEU A 63 -7.51 5.23 2.58
CA LEU A 63 -8.31 6.35 2.08
C LEU A 63 -8.90 6.06 0.72
N GLN A 64 -8.19 5.32 -0.12
CA GLN A 64 -8.60 5.04 -1.48
C GLN A 64 -7.85 3.81 -2.02
N ASP A 65 -8.60 2.91 -2.65
CA ASP A 65 -8.09 1.98 -3.64
C ASP A 65 -8.28 2.60 -5.04
N ALA A 66 -7.18 2.83 -5.74
CA ALA A 66 -7.13 3.41 -7.09
C ALA A 66 -6.41 2.49 -8.09
N THR A 67 -6.32 1.21 -7.76
CA THR A 67 -5.68 0.20 -8.60
C THR A 67 -6.30 0.17 -10.00
N VAL A 68 -5.45 -0.03 -11.01
CA VAL A 68 -5.84 -0.06 -12.42
C VAL A 68 -5.48 -1.41 -13.04
N GLN A 69 -6.35 -1.94 -13.90
CA GLN A 69 -6.13 -3.20 -14.61
C GLN A 69 -5.59 -2.92 -16.01
N GLY A 70 -4.55 -3.65 -16.43
CA GLY A 70 -4.04 -3.60 -17.81
C GLY A 70 -3.48 -2.24 -18.24
N ALA A 71 -3.12 -1.40 -17.27
CA ALA A 71 -2.60 -0.06 -17.51
C ALA A 71 -1.13 -0.08 -17.91
N ARG A 72 -0.76 0.77 -18.86
CA ARG A 72 0.63 1.02 -19.26
C ARG A 72 1.40 1.74 -18.17
N PRO A 73 2.75 1.66 -18.19
CA PRO A 73 3.59 2.36 -17.22
C PRO A 73 3.32 3.85 -17.07
N ASP A 74 3.16 4.58 -18.17
CA ASP A 74 2.85 6.00 -18.13
C ASP A 74 1.47 6.31 -17.51
N GLU A 75 0.49 5.43 -17.67
CA GLU A 75 -0.87 5.62 -17.16
C GLU A 75 -0.91 5.52 -15.63
N TRP A 76 -0.31 4.47 -15.06
CA TRP A 76 -0.30 4.32 -13.60
C TRP A 76 0.67 5.30 -12.92
N VAL A 77 1.75 5.74 -13.57
CA VAL A 77 2.62 6.82 -13.06
C VAL A 77 1.84 8.12 -12.96
N ASN A 78 1.13 8.51 -14.02
CA ASN A 78 0.33 9.73 -14.05
C ASN A 78 -0.82 9.67 -13.03
N LEU A 79 -1.45 8.52 -12.83
CA LEU A 79 -2.47 8.34 -11.80
C LEU A 79 -1.88 8.47 -10.39
N ALA A 80 -0.74 7.84 -10.10
CA ALA A 80 -0.06 7.98 -8.82
C ALA A 80 0.34 9.44 -8.54
N ALA A 81 0.84 10.16 -9.54
CA ALA A 81 1.16 11.60 -9.43
C ALA A 81 -0.09 12.45 -9.19
N LYS A 82 -1.18 12.21 -9.92
CA LYS A 82 -2.46 12.88 -9.67
C LYS A 82 -2.92 12.68 -8.22
N LEU A 83 -2.88 11.45 -7.72
CA LEU A 83 -3.23 11.14 -6.34
C LEU A 83 -2.28 11.82 -5.35
N TYR A 84 -0.98 11.91 -5.69
CA TYR A 84 0.03 12.57 -4.87
C TYR A 84 -0.36 14.03 -4.61
N HIS A 85 -0.76 14.76 -5.64
CA HIS A 85 -1.21 16.15 -5.50
C HIS A 85 -2.59 16.26 -4.82
N VAL A 86 -3.57 15.46 -5.24
CA VAL A 86 -4.94 15.51 -4.69
C VAL A 86 -4.97 15.25 -3.19
N TRP A 87 -4.16 14.29 -2.73
CA TRP A 87 -4.12 13.92 -1.31
C TRP A 87 -3.05 14.67 -0.51
N GLY A 88 -2.19 15.47 -1.15
CA GLY A 88 -1.03 16.06 -0.48
C GLY A 88 -0.12 14.97 0.10
N ALA A 89 0.11 13.91 -0.66
CA ALA A 89 0.93 12.79 -0.22
C ALA A 89 2.38 13.23 -0.03
N HIS A 90 3.08 12.57 0.88
CA HIS A 90 4.47 12.89 1.19
C HIS A 90 5.42 12.22 0.20
N TYR A 91 5.07 11.03 -0.28
CA TYR A 91 5.79 10.28 -1.30
C TYR A 91 4.94 9.14 -1.85
N VAL A 92 5.33 8.66 -3.03
CA VAL A 92 4.93 7.38 -3.59
C VAL A 92 5.93 6.32 -3.11
N LEU A 93 5.44 5.19 -2.62
CA LEU A 93 6.22 4.04 -2.19
C LEU A 93 6.08 2.93 -3.25
N ALA A 94 7.18 2.50 -3.85
CA ALA A 94 7.17 1.52 -4.93
C ALA A 94 8.02 0.29 -4.60
N GLU A 95 7.50 -0.91 -4.84
CA GLU A 95 8.28 -2.15 -4.76
C GLU A 95 9.18 -2.31 -6.00
N ILE A 96 10.44 -2.71 -5.80
CA ILE A 96 11.48 -2.73 -6.86
C ILE A 96 12.12 -4.10 -7.12
N ASN A 97 11.47 -5.20 -6.71
CA ASN A 97 12.10 -6.53 -6.74
C ASN A 97 12.64 -6.94 -8.13
N GLN A 98 12.05 -6.44 -9.21
CA GLN A 98 12.58 -6.55 -10.56
C GLN A 98 12.23 -5.28 -11.35
N GLY A 99 13.23 -4.44 -11.68
CA GLY A 99 13.03 -3.21 -12.44
C GLY A 99 13.12 -1.90 -11.65
N GLY A 100 13.82 -1.87 -10.51
CA GLY A 100 13.93 -0.67 -9.66
C GLY A 100 14.39 0.62 -10.37
N ASP A 101 15.39 0.50 -11.25
CA ASP A 101 15.87 1.63 -12.06
C ASP A 101 14.79 2.15 -13.01
N MET A 102 13.92 1.26 -13.51
CA MET A 102 12.83 1.61 -14.41
C MET A 102 11.82 2.53 -13.71
N ILE A 103 11.37 2.19 -12.49
CA ILE A 103 10.36 2.98 -11.76
C ILE A 103 10.87 4.39 -11.47
N GLN A 104 12.09 4.50 -10.94
CA GLN A 104 12.69 5.80 -10.67
C GLN A 104 12.85 6.61 -11.96
N THR A 105 13.32 5.98 -13.04
CA THR A 105 13.45 6.64 -14.34
C THR A 105 12.11 7.13 -14.88
N MET A 106 11.04 6.34 -14.76
CA MET A 106 9.71 6.73 -15.23
C MET A 106 9.14 7.92 -14.47
N PHE A 107 9.24 7.93 -13.13
CA PHE A 107 8.83 9.10 -12.34
C PHE A 107 9.70 10.32 -12.64
N ASN A 108 11.03 10.18 -12.71
CA ASN A 108 11.90 11.29 -13.07
C ASN A 108 11.64 11.85 -14.47
N THR A 109 11.18 11.01 -15.40
CA THR A 109 10.89 11.43 -16.79
C THR A 109 9.52 12.08 -16.92
N LEU A 110 8.50 11.52 -16.27
CA LEU A 110 7.10 11.91 -16.46
C LEU A 110 6.60 12.90 -15.40
N GLN A 111 7.09 12.78 -14.17
CA GLN A 111 6.53 13.39 -12.95
C GLN A 111 7.65 13.71 -11.94
N ALA A 112 8.63 14.53 -12.35
CA ALA A 112 9.88 14.77 -11.60
C ALA A 112 9.70 15.46 -10.23
N ASP A 113 8.56 16.08 -9.98
CA ASP A 113 8.20 16.72 -8.71
C ASP A 113 7.59 15.75 -7.69
N VAL A 114 7.28 14.50 -8.10
CA VAL A 114 6.79 13.46 -7.21
C VAL A 114 7.95 12.80 -6.47
N ALA A 115 7.94 12.90 -5.15
CA ALA A 115 8.90 12.18 -4.31
C ALA A 115 8.61 10.67 -4.34
N VAL A 116 9.57 9.86 -4.78
CA VAL A 116 9.46 8.39 -4.82
C VAL A 116 10.41 7.76 -3.81
N ARG A 117 9.93 6.75 -3.08
CA ARG A 117 10.71 5.86 -2.23
C ARG A 117 10.54 4.43 -2.70
N THR A 118 11.62 3.67 -2.66
CA THR A 118 11.61 2.27 -3.10
C THR A 118 11.75 1.31 -1.92
N VAL A 119 11.12 0.15 -2.04
CA VAL A 119 11.22 -0.97 -1.10
C VAL A 119 11.49 -2.26 -1.84
N TYR A 120 12.18 -3.18 -1.19
CA TYR A 120 12.46 -4.51 -1.70
C TYR A 120 11.92 -5.55 -0.73
N ALA A 121 11.22 -6.57 -1.23
CA ALA A 121 10.82 -7.70 -0.43
C ALA A 121 12.00 -8.67 -0.26
N THR A 122 12.24 -9.06 0.99
CA THR A 122 13.16 -10.16 1.34
C THR A 122 12.42 -11.38 1.90
N LYS A 123 11.10 -11.27 2.05
CA LYS A 123 10.22 -12.27 2.64
C LYS A 123 9.03 -12.51 1.73
N SER A 124 8.40 -13.67 1.86
CA SER A 124 7.17 -13.97 1.13
C SER A 124 6.05 -13.00 1.49
N LYS A 125 5.07 -12.86 0.59
CA LYS A 125 3.91 -11.96 0.75
C LYS A 125 3.17 -12.22 2.07
N ALA A 126 2.86 -13.48 2.38
CA ALA A 126 2.20 -13.86 3.62
C ALA A 126 2.99 -13.44 4.87
N VAL A 127 4.30 -13.72 4.92
CA VAL A 127 5.15 -13.37 6.08
C VAL A 127 5.30 -11.85 6.24
N ARG A 128 5.31 -11.07 5.15
CA ARG A 128 5.28 -9.59 5.23
C ARG A 128 3.94 -9.08 5.74
N ALA A 129 2.86 -9.77 5.43
CA ALA A 129 1.49 -9.37 5.73
C ALA A 129 1.06 -9.67 7.18
N GLU A 130 1.60 -10.73 7.80
CA GLU A 130 1.36 -11.11 9.21
C GLU A 130 1.40 -9.93 10.21
N PRO A 131 2.48 -9.12 10.29
CA PRO A 131 2.52 -8.01 11.24
C PRO A 131 1.49 -6.92 10.94
N VAL A 132 1.04 -6.78 9.69
CA VAL A 132 -0.03 -5.85 9.32
C VAL A 132 -1.38 -6.39 9.76
N ALA A 133 -1.65 -7.69 9.60
CA ALA A 133 -2.87 -8.33 10.10
C ALA A 133 -3.03 -8.15 11.62
N LEU A 134 -1.94 -8.29 12.38
CA LEU A 134 -1.93 -8.01 13.83
C LEU A 134 -2.29 -6.54 14.17
N LEU A 135 -1.98 -5.58 13.30
CA LEU A 135 -2.39 -4.18 13.48
C LEU A 135 -3.90 -4.01 13.26
N TYR A 136 -4.51 -4.76 12.34
CA TYR A 136 -5.96 -4.80 12.18
C TYR A 136 -6.66 -5.38 13.42
N GLU A 137 -6.18 -6.52 13.93
CA GLU A 137 -6.71 -7.13 15.16
C GLU A 137 -6.67 -6.16 16.35
N ARG A 138 -5.62 -5.33 16.43
CA ARG A 138 -5.44 -4.30 17.47
C ARG A 138 -6.16 -2.98 17.17
N SER A 139 -7.04 -2.94 16.17
CA SER A 139 -7.78 -1.73 15.78
C SER A 139 -6.86 -0.52 15.50
N ARG A 140 -5.71 -0.77 14.84
CA ARG A 140 -4.73 0.24 14.41
C ARG A 140 -4.75 0.51 12.91
N VAL A 141 -5.49 -0.26 12.13
CA VAL A 141 -5.73 0.00 10.70
C VAL A 141 -7.23 0.08 10.46
N HIS A 142 -7.65 1.08 9.69
CA HIS A 142 -9.06 1.39 9.44
C HIS A 142 -9.29 1.64 7.95
N HIS A 143 -10.40 1.16 7.40
CA HIS A 143 -10.86 1.52 6.05
C HIS A 143 -11.82 2.70 6.14
N VAL A 144 -11.55 3.77 5.39
CA VAL A 144 -12.42 4.96 5.31
C VAL A 144 -13.39 4.78 4.13
N GLY A 145 -14.50 4.09 4.38
CA GLY A 145 -15.42 3.62 3.32
C GLY A 145 -15.24 2.14 3.03
N HIS A 146 -15.69 1.69 1.86
CA HIS A 146 -15.64 0.29 1.41
C HIS A 146 -14.70 0.13 0.22
N PHE A 147 -13.86 -0.92 0.26
CA PHE A 147 -12.94 -1.28 -0.81
C PHE A 147 -13.08 -2.78 -1.12
N PRO A 148 -14.18 -3.21 -1.74
CA PRO A 148 -14.55 -4.63 -1.78
C PRO A 148 -13.47 -5.51 -2.44
N GLU A 149 -12.88 -5.07 -3.56
CA GLU A 149 -11.84 -5.85 -4.25
C GLU A 149 -10.57 -5.99 -3.41
N LEU A 150 -10.13 -4.90 -2.78
CA LEU A 150 -9.00 -4.93 -1.82
C LEU A 150 -9.30 -5.82 -0.61
N GLU A 151 -10.52 -5.73 -0.07
CA GLU A 151 -10.94 -6.50 1.09
C GLU A 151 -11.04 -7.99 0.78
N ASP A 152 -11.50 -8.34 -0.42
CA ASP A 152 -11.52 -9.70 -0.92
C ASP A 152 -10.08 -10.25 -1.06
N GLU A 153 -9.15 -9.47 -1.63
CA GLU A 153 -7.73 -9.86 -1.69
C GLU A 153 -7.10 -10.06 -0.31
N LEU A 154 -7.38 -9.17 0.66
CA LEU A 154 -6.90 -9.33 2.05
C LEU A 154 -7.44 -10.61 2.70
N CYS A 155 -8.72 -10.90 2.52
CA CYS A 155 -9.35 -12.10 3.06
C CYS A 155 -8.82 -13.40 2.43
N LEU A 156 -8.24 -13.36 1.23
CA LEU A 156 -7.59 -14.50 0.59
C LEU A 156 -6.10 -14.62 0.95
N LEU A 157 -5.46 -13.54 1.41
CA LEU A 157 -4.02 -13.53 1.67
C LEU A 157 -3.64 -14.48 2.81
N GLY A 158 -2.76 -15.44 2.51
CA GLY A 158 -2.32 -16.49 3.44
C GLY A 158 -3.21 -17.75 3.44
N ALA A 159 -4.35 -17.74 2.73
CA ALA A 159 -5.21 -18.91 2.63
C ALA A 159 -4.49 -20.08 1.93
N GLU A 160 -4.72 -21.30 2.41
CA GLU A 160 -4.12 -22.52 1.85
C GLU A 160 -4.48 -22.73 0.36
N ASN A 161 -5.66 -22.26 -0.05
CA ASN A 161 -6.17 -22.33 -1.42
C ASN A 161 -6.18 -20.97 -2.14
N SER A 162 -5.29 -20.05 -1.75
CA SER A 162 -5.21 -18.73 -2.40
C SER A 162 -4.98 -18.90 -3.92
N PRO A 163 -5.70 -18.14 -4.78
CA PRO A 163 -5.47 -18.17 -6.21
C PRO A 163 -4.02 -17.80 -6.54
N LYS A 164 -3.53 -18.29 -7.68
CA LYS A 164 -2.19 -17.95 -8.19
C LYS A 164 -2.06 -16.51 -8.67
N THR A 165 -3.19 -15.82 -8.83
CA THR A 165 -3.22 -14.39 -9.18
C THR A 165 -2.58 -13.58 -8.06
N SER A 166 -1.73 -12.64 -8.44
CA SER A 166 -1.05 -11.76 -7.49
C SER A 166 -2.05 -10.84 -6.79
N PRO A 167 -1.97 -10.68 -5.44
CA PRO A 167 -2.86 -9.80 -4.69
C PRO A 167 -2.30 -8.37 -4.66
N ASP A 168 -2.22 -7.75 -5.84
CA ASP A 168 -1.48 -6.49 -6.07
C ASP A 168 -2.00 -5.34 -5.19
N ARG A 169 -3.30 -5.31 -4.85
CA ARG A 169 -3.91 -4.29 -3.97
C ARG A 169 -3.48 -4.52 -2.53
N ALA A 170 -3.59 -5.77 -2.07
CA ALA A 170 -3.23 -6.13 -0.71
C ALA A 170 -1.73 -5.94 -0.46
N ASP A 171 -0.87 -6.25 -1.44
CA ASP A 171 0.58 -6.04 -1.33
C ASP A 171 0.94 -4.56 -1.23
N ALA A 172 0.34 -3.70 -2.06
CA ALA A 172 0.48 -2.26 -1.96
C ALA A 172 0.03 -1.74 -0.58
N LEU A 173 -1.12 -2.21 -0.07
CA LEU A 173 -1.59 -1.84 1.28
C LEU A 173 -0.60 -2.29 2.36
N VAL A 174 -0.11 -3.53 2.31
CA VAL A 174 0.82 -4.08 3.29
C VAL A 174 2.10 -3.24 3.33
N TRP A 175 2.60 -2.80 2.18
CA TRP A 175 3.74 -1.88 2.12
C TRP A 175 3.44 -0.53 2.76
N ALA A 176 2.32 0.09 2.41
CA ALA A 176 1.92 1.39 2.95
C ALA A 176 1.82 1.36 4.48
N VAL A 177 1.13 0.37 5.05
CA VAL A 177 0.95 0.25 6.50
C VAL A 177 2.28 -0.05 7.19
N THR A 178 3.10 -0.94 6.61
CA THR A 178 4.43 -1.26 7.14
C THR A 178 5.32 -0.02 7.21
N ASP A 179 5.34 0.78 6.13
CA ASP A 179 6.14 2.00 6.06
C ASP A 179 5.67 3.08 7.06
N LEU A 180 4.36 3.20 7.27
CA LEU A 180 3.79 4.20 8.17
C LEU A 180 3.90 3.84 9.66
N LEU A 181 3.73 2.56 10.01
CA LEU A 181 3.52 2.12 11.40
C LEU A 181 4.59 1.20 11.97
N LEU A 182 5.32 0.47 11.12
CA LEU A 182 6.26 -0.58 11.57
C LEU A 182 7.73 -0.19 11.35
N LYS A 183 8.03 0.67 10.38
CA LYS A 183 9.38 1.20 10.25
C LYS A 183 9.69 2.14 11.41
N PRO A 184 10.85 1.98 12.08
CA PRO A 184 11.27 2.93 13.09
C PRO A 184 11.35 4.33 12.48
N PRO A 185 11.04 5.40 13.25
CA PRO A 185 11.27 6.76 12.78
C PRO A 185 12.71 6.86 12.27
N ALA A 186 12.89 7.46 11.09
CA ALA A 186 14.23 7.80 10.64
C ALA A 186 14.91 8.60 11.77
N ALA A 187 16.11 8.18 12.18
CA ALA A 187 16.89 8.93 13.15
C ALA A 187 16.97 10.41 12.69
N PRO A 188 16.88 11.38 13.62
CA PRO A 188 16.95 12.78 13.24
C PRO A 188 18.24 13.02 12.45
N GLN A 189 18.10 13.36 11.17
CA GLN A 189 19.22 13.81 10.38
C GLN A 189 19.61 15.18 10.92
N ILE A 190 20.71 15.22 11.68
CA ILE A 190 21.38 16.47 12.04
C ILE A 190 21.85 17.06 10.71
N ARG A 191 21.11 18.04 10.19
CA ARG A 191 21.62 18.90 9.12
C ARG A 191 22.74 19.72 9.75
N GLY A 192 23.98 19.38 9.43
CA GLY A 192 25.14 20.21 9.75
C GLY A 192 24.96 21.59 9.13
N LEU A 193 25.26 22.61 9.94
CA LEU A 193 25.35 24.03 9.58
C LEU A 193 26.41 24.26 8.50
#